data_AF-A0A1W2DRS8-F1
#
_entry.id   AF-A0A1W2DRS8-F1
#
_cell.length_a   1.000
_cell.length_b   1.000
_cell.length_c   1.000
_cell.angle_alpha   90.00
_cell.angle_beta   90.00
_cell.angle_gamma   90.00
#
_symmetry.space_group_name_H-M   'P 1'
#
loop_
_entity.id
_entity.type
_entity.pdbx_description
1 polymer ?
#
loop_
_entity_poly.entity_id
_entity_poly.type
_entity_poly.pdbx_seq_one_letter_code
_entity_poly.pdbx_strand_id
1 'polypeptide(L)'
;MPMSVAVGTKNRLPSTTYPLPANRLFLRVQLHSRLDVKSFILQNSLYRREVEVCQLVEECQNTIRQYIAVYFKQCTLRVAPFIDQVFLGRKKLDLESFDANIFSPYDMTVLEKKLSEIIEKSAEQCFRIKPFTHLQQVEPINLADFVYITCLFREYRRTMTVTEVAAMAGNKLFRECVSCLNVPMVISQVAEQIQLGDVILRIVGCSPPARRESYQQIMINQVAGLLESTRRKLVTDTCLTAAKRIYELYDLVGKLNHEKNVLQLKNKLHATGSNHAPSHRKVV
;
A
#
# COMPACT_ATOMS: atom_id res chain seq x y z
N MET A 1 29.88 -15.80 37.18
CA MET A 1 29.14 -16.69 36.26
C MET A 1 27.95 -15.93 35.71
N PRO A 2 27.78 -15.85 34.39
CA PRO A 2 26.45 -15.68 33.81
C PRO A 2 26.14 -16.83 32.83
N MET A 3 25.01 -17.49 33.09
CA MET A 3 24.36 -18.44 32.20
C MET A 3 23.59 -17.70 31.11
N SER A 4 23.57 -18.33 29.94
CA SER A 4 22.79 -18.02 28.75
C SER A 4 21.31 -17.80 29.01
N VAL A 5 20.73 -16.81 28.33
CA VAL A 5 19.31 -16.83 27.93
C VAL A 5 19.25 -16.50 26.44
N ALA A 6 18.79 -17.47 25.66
CA ALA A 6 18.58 -17.37 24.23
C ALA A 6 17.38 -16.45 23.93
N VAL A 7 17.58 -15.45 23.09
CA VAL A 7 16.49 -14.63 22.53
C VAL A 7 16.14 -15.19 21.16
N GLY A 8 15.00 -15.86 21.09
CA GLY A 8 14.32 -16.18 19.85
C GLY A 8 13.03 -15.39 19.78
N THR A 9 12.85 -14.61 18.71
CA THR A 9 11.61 -14.57 17.93
C THR A 9 11.92 -13.97 16.55
N LYS A 10 11.88 -14.86 15.55
CA LYS A 10 11.94 -14.56 14.12
C LYS A 10 10.60 -13.96 13.70
N ASN A 11 10.57 -12.72 13.22
CA ASN A 11 9.49 -12.22 12.37
C ASN A 11 10.02 -12.11 10.94
N ARG A 12 10.17 -13.26 10.27
CA ARG A 12 10.27 -13.32 8.81
C ARG A 12 8.84 -13.46 8.29
N LEU A 13 8.41 -12.47 7.50
CA LEU A 13 7.26 -12.62 6.60
C LEU A 13 7.47 -13.88 5.75
N PRO A 14 6.39 -14.64 5.46
CA PRO A 14 6.51 -15.78 4.57
C PRO A 14 6.89 -15.27 3.19
N SER A 15 8.15 -15.49 2.80
CA SER A 15 8.55 -15.53 1.41
C SER A 15 7.82 -16.71 0.77
N THR A 16 6.58 -16.49 0.32
CA THR A 16 5.95 -17.35 -0.68
C THR A 16 6.63 -17.03 -2.01
N THR A 17 7.91 -17.40 -2.10
CA THR A 17 8.46 -17.94 -3.33
C THR A 17 7.54 -19.12 -3.65
N TYR A 18 6.72 -19.00 -4.68
CA TYR A 18 6.14 -20.20 -5.27
C TYR A 18 7.33 -21.13 -5.53
N PRO A 19 7.38 -22.33 -4.96
CA PRO A 19 8.43 -23.25 -5.31
C PRO A 19 8.20 -23.54 -6.78
N LEU A 20 9.06 -23.01 -7.64
CA LEU A 20 9.32 -23.62 -8.93
C LEU A 20 9.50 -25.11 -8.63
N PRO A 21 8.73 -26.02 -9.25
CA PRO A 21 8.81 -27.43 -8.94
C PRO A 21 10.24 -27.89 -9.24
N ALA A 22 11.05 -28.01 -8.18
CA ALA A 22 12.47 -28.34 -8.20
C ALA A 22 12.73 -29.83 -8.54
N ASN A 23 11.74 -30.50 -9.13
CA ASN A 23 11.82 -31.88 -9.58
C ASN A 23 11.33 -31.97 -11.02
N ARG A 24 12.21 -31.68 -11.98
CA ARG A 24 12.24 -32.32 -13.31
C ARG A 24 13.64 -32.20 -13.88
N LEU A 25 14.50 -33.05 -13.32
CA LEU A 25 15.75 -33.51 -13.89
C LEU A 25 15.65 -33.67 -15.41
N PHE A 26 16.68 -33.17 -16.10
CA PHE A 26 17.14 -33.55 -17.43
C PHE A 26 16.37 -34.72 -18.08
N LEU A 27 15.33 -34.39 -18.84
CA LEU A 27 14.77 -35.33 -19.79
C LEU A 27 15.70 -35.40 -21.00
N ARG A 28 16.59 -36.39 -21.01
CA ARG A 28 17.16 -36.94 -22.24
C ARG A 28 15.98 -37.55 -23.02
N VAL A 29 15.29 -36.75 -23.83
CA VAL A 29 14.16 -37.24 -24.63
C VAL A 29 14.71 -37.94 -25.87
N GLN A 30 14.64 -39.26 -25.90
CA GLN A 30 14.68 -40.00 -27.16
C GLN A 30 13.35 -39.73 -27.90
N LEU A 31 13.38 -38.78 -28.84
CA LEU A 31 12.24 -38.42 -29.67
C LEU A 31 12.11 -39.46 -30.79
N HIS A 32 11.10 -40.33 -30.71
CA HIS A 32 10.92 -41.42 -31.67
C HIS A 32 9.91 -41.14 -32.79
N SER A 33 9.14 -40.04 -32.71
CA SER A 33 8.22 -39.64 -33.77
C SER A 33 8.22 -38.12 -34.05
N ARG A 34 7.81 -37.72 -35.26
CA ARG A 34 7.63 -36.30 -35.63
C ARG A 34 6.59 -35.56 -34.77
N LEU A 35 5.64 -36.29 -34.16
CA LEU A 35 4.63 -35.72 -33.28
C LEU A 35 5.22 -35.39 -31.89
N ASP A 36 6.11 -36.24 -31.38
CA ASP A 36 6.79 -36.01 -30.10
C ASP A 36 7.70 -34.79 -30.16
N VAL A 37 8.41 -34.62 -31.29
CA VAL A 37 9.28 -33.45 -31.53
C VAL A 37 8.45 -32.17 -31.55
N LYS A 38 7.29 -32.17 -32.23
CA LYS A 38 6.38 -31.01 -32.28
C LYS A 38 5.78 -30.69 -30.92
N SER A 39 5.36 -31.70 -30.16
CA SER A 39 4.84 -31.55 -28.80
C SER A 39 5.90 -30.92 -27.87
N PHE A 40 7.12 -31.43 -27.91
CA PHE A 40 8.24 -30.91 -27.12
C PHE A 40 8.61 -29.46 -27.46
N ILE A 41 8.65 -29.11 -28.76
CA ILE A 41 8.91 -27.73 -29.21
C ILE A 41 7.79 -26.78 -28.74
N LEU A 42 6.53 -27.20 -28.86
CA LEU A 42 5.38 -26.41 -28.40
C LEU A 42 5.44 -26.20 -26.89
N GLN A 43 5.72 -27.25 -26.11
CA GLN A 43 5.85 -27.17 -24.66
C GLN A 43 6.98 -26.24 -24.22
N ASN A 44 8.14 -26.30 -24.88
CA ASN A 44 9.25 -25.37 -24.61
C ASN A 44 8.92 -23.93 -25.02
N SER A 45 8.14 -23.72 -26.08
CA SER A 45 7.72 -22.39 -26.51
C SER A 45 6.71 -21.76 -25.53
N LEU A 46 5.77 -22.56 -25.00
CA LEU A 46 4.82 -22.13 -23.98
C LEU A 46 5.54 -21.79 -22.67
N TYR A 47 6.48 -22.65 -22.24
CA TYR A 47 7.29 -22.41 -21.05
C TYR A 47 8.10 -21.10 -21.15
N ARG A 48 8.77 -20.83 -22.27
CA ARG A 48 9.50 -19.57 -22.47
C ARG A 48 8.58 -18.36 -22.36
N ARG A 49 7.39 -18.44 -22.97
CA ARG A 49 6.42 -17.35 -22.94
C ARG A 49 5.83 -17.11 -21.55
N GLU A 50 5.62 -18.17 -20.77
CA GLU A 50 5.20 -18.08 -19.37
C GLU A 50 6.28 -17.40 -18.50
N VAL A 51 7.55 -17.74 -18.70
CA VAL A 51 8.67 -17.07 -18.02
C VAL A 51 8.74 -15.58 -18.36
N GLU A 52 8.58 -15.21 -19.64
CA GLU A 52 8.55 -13.82 -20.08
C GLU A 52 7.40 -13.03 -19.43
N VAL A 53 6.20 -13.63 -19.34
CA VAL A 53 5.04 -13.02 -18.67
C VAL A 53 5.32 -12.82 -17.19
N CYS A 54 5.87 -13.82 -16.50
CA CYS A 54 6.22 -13.74 -15.09
C CYS A 54 7.23 -12.60 -14.81
N GLN A 55 8.26 -12.46 -15.65
CA GLN A 55 9.24 -11.37 -15.53
C GLN A 55 8.58 -10.00 -15.69
N LEU A 56 7.70 -9.84 -16.69
CA LEU A 56 6.98 -8.58 -16.91
C LEU A 56 6.02 -8.24 -15.76
N VAL A 57 5.35 -9.25 -15.18
CA VAL A 57 4.52 -9.06 -13.98
C VAL A 57 5.37 -8.55 -12.82
N GLU A 58 6.55 -9.14 -12.61
CA GLU A 58 7.47 -8.71 -11.54
C GLU A 58 7.97 -7.28 -11.74
N GLU A 59 8.37 -6.91 -12.97
CA GLU A 59 8.77 -5.56 -13.33
C GLU A 59 7.63 -4.55 -13.13
N CYS A 60 6.42 -4.91 -13.55
CA CYS A 60 5.22 -4.10 -13.35
C CYS A 60 4.96 -3.89 -11.85
N GLN A 61 4.99 -4.95 -11.04
CA GLN A 61 4.79 -4.86 -9.59
C GLN A 61 5.86 -4.01 -8.90
N ASN A 62 7.13 -4.12 -9.32
CA ASN A 62 8.22 -3.30 -8.79
C ASN A 62 8.01 -1.82 -9.12
N THR A 63 7.56 -1.52 -10.33
CA THR A 63 7.24 -0.14 -10.74
C THR A 63 6.07 0.41 -9.93
N ILE A 64 4.98 -0.36 -9.76
CA ILE A 64 3.83 0.02 -8.92
C ILE A 64 4.28 0.32 -7.48
N ARG A 65 5.11 -0.56 -6.88
CA ARG A 65 5.65 -0.37 -5.52
C ARG A 65 6.40 0.96 -5.39
N GLN A 66 7.24 1.31 -6.37
CA GLN A 66 8.01 2.54 -6.35
C GLN A 66 7.12 3.79 -6.43
N TYR A 67 6.15 3.82 -7.35
CA TYR A 67 5.25 4.97 -7.50
C TYR A 67 4.38 5.19 -6.26
N ILE A 68 3.80 4.11 -5.72
CA ILE A 68 3.03 4.20 -4.47
C ILE A 68 3.93 4.64 -3.31
N ALA A 69 5.16 4.15 -3.21
CA ALA A 69 6.09 4.56 -2.17
C ALA A 69 6.44 6.06 -2.24
N VAL A 70 6.65 6.60 -3.43
CA VAL A 70 6.91 8.04 -3.63
C VAL A 70 5.70 8.88 -3.20
N TYR A 71 4.49 8.47 -3.60
CA TYR A 71 3.26 9.14 -3.21
C TYR A 71 3.08 9.16 -1.68
N PHE A 72 3.21 8.01 -1.02
CA PHE A 72 3.05 7.93 0.43
C PHE A 72 4.17 8.65 1.20
N LYS A 73 5.39 8.73 0.65
CA LYS A 73 6.46 9.55 1.22
C LYS A 73 6.04 11.03 1.27
N GLN A 74 5.39 11.54 0.23
CA GLN A 74 4.86 12.90 0.21
C GLN A 74 3.72 13.09 1.22
N CYS A 75 2.82 12.11 1.34
CA CYS A 75 1.75 12.14 2.33
C CYS A 75 2.31 12.19 3.76
N THR A 76 3.32 11.39 4.08
CA THR A 76 3.97 11.36 5.39
C THR A 76 4.61 12.70 5.76
N LEU A 77 5.21 13.41 4.78
CA LEU A 77 5.77 14.75 5.00
C LEU A 77 4.72 15.80 5.38
N ARG A 78 3.45 15.60 4.99
CA ARG A 78 2.33 16.50 5.32
C ARG A 78 1.77 16.26 6.73
N VAL A 79 2.08 15.12 7.35
CA VAL A 79 1.50 14.73 8.65
C VAL A 79 1.90 15.69 9.77
N ALA A 80 3.19 15.91 10.00
CA ALA A 80 3.64 16.76 11.11
C ALA A 80 3.10 18.20 11.01
N PRO A 81 3.24 18.90 9.85
CA PRO A 81 2.66 20.24 9.70
C PRO A 81 1.14 20.28 9.88
N PHE A 82 0.42 19.25 9.44
CA PHE A 82 -1.02 19.16 9.63
C PHE A 82 -1.37 19.01 11.11
N ILE A 83 -0.75 18.04 11.81
CA ILE A 83 -0.99 17.81 13.23
C ILE A 83 -0.69 19.06 14.06
N ASP A 84 0.41 19.77 13.76
CA ASP A 84 0.76 21.03 14.42
C ASP A 84 -0.35 22.08 14.26
N GLN A 85 -0.89 22.23 13.05
CA GLN A 85 -1.99 23.17 12.79
C GLN A 85 -3.28 22.78 13.51
N VAL A 86 -3.54 21.49 13.71
CA VAL A 86 -4.68 21.01 14.49
C VAL A 86 -4.47 21.31 15.99
N PHE A 87 -3.29 21.06 16.55
CA PHE A 87 -2.98 21.39 17.95
C PHE A 87 -3.04 22.91 18.23
N LEU A 88 -2.67 23.73 17.26
CA LEU A 88 -2.83 25.19 17.32
C LEU A 88 -4.28 25.66 17.13
N GLY A 89 -5.22 24.75 16.88
CA GLY A 89 -6.64 25.07 16.65
C GLY A 89 -6.93 25.74 15.31
N ARG A 90 -5.95 25.79 14.40
CA ARG A 90 -6.09 26.42 13.07
C ARG A 90 -6.78 25.52 12.05
N LYS A 91 -6.70 24.20 12.26
CA LYS A 91 -7.39 23.18 11.44
C LYS A 91 -8.29 22.30 12.28
N LYS A 92 -9.38 21.84 11.67
CA LYS A 92 -10.25 20.81 12.23
C LYS A 92 -9.66 19.44 11.93
N LEU A 93 -9.81 18.53 12.89
CA LEU A 93 -9.52 17.11 12.71
C LEU A 93 -10.83 16.35 12.49
N ASP A 94 -11.26 16.36 11.24
CA ASP A 94 -12.32 15.51 10.72
C ASP A 94 -11.78 14.74 9.51
N LEU A 95 -12.54 13.74 9.06
CA LEU A 95 -12.16 12.88 7.93
C LEU A 95 -11.92 13.69 6.65
N GLU A 96 -12.79 14.65 6.35
CA GLU A 96 -12.70 15.48 5.14
C GLU A 96 -11.45 16.37 5.14
N SER A 97 -11.18 17.03 6.26
CA SER A 97 -9.98 17.84 6.45
C SER A 97 -8.73 16.98 6.38
N PHE A 98 -8.73 15.79 6.98
CA PHE A 98 -7.59 14.90 6.90
C PHE A 98 -7.34 14.44 5.46
N ASP A 99 -8.38 13.97 4.79
CA ASP A 99 -8.30 13.52 3.40
C ASP A 99 -7.75 14.65 2.52
N ALA A 100 -8.37 15.83 2.54
CA ALA A 100 -7.94 16.96 1.72
C ALA A 100 -6.52 17.46 2.00
N ASN A 101 -6.03 17.35 3.25
CA ASN A 101 -4.71 17.89 3.63
C ASN A 101 -3.57 16.87 3.53
N ILE A 102 -3.85 15.59 3.72
CA ILE A 102 -2.85 14.52 3.64
C ILE A 102 -2.89 13.89 2.25
N PHE A 103 -4.07 13.42 1.85
CA PHE A 103 -4.35 12.82 0.55
C PHE A 103 -4.91 13.87 -0.41
N SER A 104 -4.03 14.70 -0.96
CA SER A 104 -4.40 15.65 -2.02
C SER A 104 -5.21 14.91 -3.12
N PRO A 105 -6.47 15.31 -3.38
CA PRO A 105 -7.31 14.64 -4.38
C PRO A 105 -6.66 14.67 -5.76
N TYR A 106 -5.98 15.79 -6.08
CA TYR A 106 -5.21 15.91 -7.30
C TYR A 106 -4.09 14.86 -7.38
N ASP A 107 -3.30 14.69 -6.31
CA ASP A 107 -2.18 13.73 -6.33
C ASP A 107 -2.69 12.28 -6.42
N MET A 108 -3.85 11.97 -5.82
CA MET A 108 -4.49 10.66 -5.98
C MET A 108 -4.89 10.40 -7.42
N THR A 109 -5.59 11.33 -8.07
CA THR A 109 -5.98 11.15 -9.49
C THR A 109 -4.76 10.98 -10.42
N VAL A 110 -3.67 11.69 -10.13
CA VAL A 110 -2.40 11.54 -10.86
C VAL A 110 -1.80 10.15 -10.63
N LEU A 111 -1.79 9.66 -9.39
CA LEU A 111 -1.32 8.32 -9.06
C LEU A 111 -2.14 7.24 -9.78
N GLU A 112 -3.46 7.32 -9.72
CA GLU A 112 -4.38 6.37 -10.36
C GLU A 112 -4.16 6.30 -11.87
N LYS A 113 -4.07 7.46 -12.51
CA LYS A 113 -3.77 7.55 -13.95
C LYS A 113 -2.42 6.91 -14.27
N LYS A 114 -1.39 7.19 -13.45
CA LYS A 114 -0.05 6.67 -13.68
C LYS A 114 0.03 5.16 -13.49
N LEU A 115 -0.64 4.61 -12.48
CA LEU A 115 -0.72 3.17 -12.24
C LEU A 115 -1.43 2.46 -13.39
N SER A 116 -2.53 3.05 -13.88
CA SER A 116 -3.24 2.53 -15.06
C SER A 116 -2.35 2.51 -16.30
N GLU A 117 -1.65 3.61 -16.59
CA GLU A 117 -0.70 3.70 -17.71
C GLU A 117 0.41 2.64 -17.62
N ILE A 118 0.93 2.36 -16.42
CA ILE A 118 1.98 1.36 -16.20
C ILE A 118 1.46 -0.03 -16.57
N ILE A 119 0.29 -0.41 -16.05
CA ILE A 119 -0.31 -1.72 -16.28
C ILE A 119 -0.66 -1.89 -17.76
N GLU A 120 -1.26 -0.87 -18.38
CA GLU A 120 -1.58 -0.86 -19.81
C GLU A 120 -0.33 -1.03 -20.67
N LYS A 121 0.73 -0.27 -20.40
CA LYS A 121 1.99 -0.37 -21.14
C LYS A 121 2.66 -1.73 -20.98
N SER A 122 2.67 -2.29 -19.77
CA SER A 122 3.20 -3.64 -19.51
C SER A 122 2.39 -4.72 -20.25
N ALA A 123 1.06 -4.60 -20.29
CA ALA A 123 0.21 -5.50 -21.04
C ALA A 123 0.43 -5.39 -22.56
N GLU A 124 0.55 -4.18 -23.11
CA GLU A 124 0.83 -3.95 -24.53
C GLU A 124 2.18 -4.54 -24.94
N GLN A 125 3.22 -4.36 -24.12
CA GLN A 125 4.54 -4.96 -24.36
C GLN A 125 4.49 -6.48 -24.42
N CYS A 126 3.70 -7.12 -23.56
CA CYS A 126 3.62 -8.57 -23.47
C CYS A 126 2.80 -9.18 -24.63
N PHE A 127 1.68 -8.57 -24.98
CA PHE A 127 0.68 -9.18 -25.87
C PHE A 127 0.61 -8.54 -27.26
N ARG A 128 1.21 -7.37 -27.47
CA ARG A 128 1.10 -6.57 -28.72
C ARG A 128 -0.35 -6.28 -29.13
N ILE A 129 -1.24 -6.21 -28.15
CA ILE A 129 -2.65 -5.86 -28.30
C ILE A 129 -2.84 -4.57 -27.50
N LYS A 130 -3.54 -3.58 -28.07
CA LYS A 130 -3.97 -2.42 -27.30
C LYS A 130 -4.87 -2.92 -26.17
N PRO A 131 -4.48 -2.78 -24.90
CA PRO A 131 -5.30 -3.27 -23.80
C PRO A 131 -6.68 -2.60 -23.86
N PHE A 132 -7.71 -3.37 -23.50
CA PHE A 132 -9.06 -2.86 -23.37
C PHE A 132 -9.08 -1.73 -22.35
N THR A 133 -9.69 -0.62 -22.76
CA THR A 133 -9.79 0.63 -21.99
C THR A 133 -10.45 0.33 -20.63
N HIS A 134 -9.90 0.94 -19.56
CA HIS A 134 -10.36 0.87 -18.15
C HIS A 134 -9.83 -0.33 -17.34
N LEU A 135 -8.51 -0.49 -17.27
CA LEU A 135 -7.90 -1.58 -16.50
C LEU A 135 -7.93 -1.41 -14.97
N GLN A 136 -8.29 -0.25 -14.41
CA GLN A 136 -8.39 -0.09 -12.96
C GLN A 136 -9.31 1.06 -12.52
N GLN A 137 -10.26 0.76 -11.63
CA GLN A 137 -10.57 1.67 -10.53
C GLN A 137 -9.67 1.23 -9.38
N VAL A 138 -8.74 2.09 -8.97
CA VAL A 138 -8.02 1.87 -7.72
C VAL A 138 -9.09 1.91 -6.62
N GLU A 139 -9.12 0.91 -5.75
CA GLU A 139 -10.08 0.94 -4.64
C GLU A 139 -9.86 2.21 -3.81
N PRO A 140 -10.93 2.93 -3.44
CA PRO A 140 -10.80 4.12 -2.62
C PRO A 140 -10.12 3.75 -1.31
N ILE A 141 -9.22 4.62 -0.86
CA ILE A 141 -8.52 4.43 0.41
C ILE A 141 -9.55 4.30 1.53
N ASN A 142 -9.58 3.15 2.19
CA ASN A 142 -10.47 2.95 3.33
C ASN A 142 -9.92 3.75 4.53
N LEU A 143 -10.62 4.84 4.87
CA LEU A 143 -10.29 5.73 5.98
C LEU A 143 -10.96 5.31 7.31
N ALA A 144 -11.52 4.10 7.42
CA ALA A 144 -12.15 3.64 8.66
C ALA A 144 -11.20 3.67 9.86
N ASP A 145 -9.92 3.31 9.65
CA ASP A 145 -8.88 3.36 10.69
C ASP A 145 -8.61 4.80 11.17
N PHE A 146 -8.96 5.80 10.36
CA PHE A 146 -8.82 7.20 10.73
C PHE A 146 -9.86 7.65 11.77
N VAL A 147 -11.03 7.01 11.82
CA VAL A 147 -12.05 7.28 12.85
C VAL A 147 -11.44 7.10 14.25
N TYR A 148 -10.67 6.04 14.46
CA TYR A 148 -9.98 5.79 15.73
C TYR A 148 -9.01 6.92 16.09
N ILE A 149 -8.24 7.42 15.12
CA ILE A 149 -7.32 8.56 15.33
C ILE A 149 -8.07 9.83 15.72
N THR A 150 -9.20 10.12 15.07
CA THR A 150 -10.00 11.30 15.44
C THR A 150 -10.53 11.23 16.88
N CYS A 151 -10.89 10.02 17.34
CA CYS A 151 -11.29 9.78 18.73
C CYS A 151 -10.12 9.99 19.70
N LEU A 152 -8.95 9.40 19.43
CA LEU A 152 -7.75 9.59 20.25
C LEU A 152 -7.37 11.05 20.39
N PHE A 153 -7.41 11.81 19.29
CA PHE A 153 -7.08 13.22 19.33
C PHE A 153 -8.06 14.03 20.18
N ARG A 154 -9.36 13.71 20.10
CA ARG A 154 -10.37 14.36 20.91
C ARG A 154 -10.10 14.14 22.40
N GLU A 155 -9.72 12.93 22.78
CA GLU A 155 -9.33 12.59 24.15
C GLU A 155 -8.06 13.32 24.60
N TYR A 156 -7.03 13.40 23.73
CA TYR A 156 -5.82 14.17 24.04
C TYR A 156 -6.10 15.66 24.21
N ARG A 157 -6.92 16.25 23.33
CA ARG A 157 -7.32 17.65 23.44
C ARG A 157 -8.08 17.92 24.73
N ARG A 158 -9.04 17.05 25.09
CA ARG A 158 -9.77 17.15 26.36
C ARG A 158 -8.82 17.08 27.55
N THR A 159 -7.93 16.10 27.55
CA THR A 159 -6.94 15.91 28.61
C THR A 159 -6.06 17.15 28.78
N MET A 160 -5.57 17.70 27.67
CA MET A 160 -4.78 18.94 27.64
C MET A 160 -5.56 20.13 28.19
N THR A 161 -6.82 20.31 27.79
CA THR A 161 -7.66 21.39 28.32
C THR A 161 -7.88 21.23 29.82
N VAL A 162 -8.12 20.00 30.30
CA VAL A 162 -8.30 19.73 31.74
C VAL A 162 -7.02 20.03 32.52
N THR A 163 -5.85 19.62 32.03
CA THR A 163 -4.58 19.89 32.73
C THR A 163 -4.22 21.36 32.72
N GLU A 164 -4.46 22.09 31.63
CA GLU A 164 -4.27 23.55 31.56
C GLU A 164 -5.20 24.29 32.54
N VAL A 165 -6.47 23.90 32.61
CA VAL A 165 -7.44 24.48 33.56
C VAL A 165 -7.04 24.16 35.01
N ALA A 166 -6.61 22.93 35.30
CA ALA A 166 -6.14 22.55 36.63
C ALA A 166 -4.89 23.35 37.04
N ALA A 167 -3.95 23.57 36.10
CA ALA A 167 -2.77 24.40 36.34
C ALA A 167 -3.15 25.83 36.71
N MET A 168 -4.03 26.45 35.92
CA MET A 168 -4.53 27.81 36.15
C MET A 168 -5.28 27.92 37.48
N ALA A 169 -6.14 26.95 37.80
CA ALA A 169 -6.88 26.92 39.06
C ALA A 169 -5.93 26.80 40.26
N GLY A 170 -4.93 25.90 40.20
CA GLY A 170 -3.92 25.75 41.25
C GLY A 170 -3.08 27.02 41.43
N ASN A 171 -2.65 27.65 40.34
CA ASN A 171 -1.92 28.92 40.35
C ASN A 171 -2.76 30.08 40.93
N LYS A 172 -4.07 30.08 40.68
CA LYS A 172 -5.00 31.07 41.22
C LYS A 172 -5.22 30.87 42.73
N LEU A 173 -5.55 29.64 43.14
CA LEU A 173 -5.74 29.28 44.55
C LEU A 173 -4.51 29.59 45.40
N PHE A 174 -3.31 29.28 44.88
CA PHE A 174 -2.07 29.60 45.59
C PHE A 174 -1.91 31.11 45.84
N ARG A 175 -2.14 31.94 44.81
CA ARG A 175 -2.07 33.40 44.93
C ARG A 175 -3.11 33.95 45.90
N GLU A 176 -4.34 33.44 45.85
CA GLU A 176 -5.42 33.81 46.77
C GLU A 176 -5.05 33.47 48.22
N CYS A 177 -4.54 32.26 48.49
CA CYS A 177 -4.08 31.85 49.82
C CYS A 177 -2.94 32.75 50.34
N VAL A 178 -1.93 33.03 49.52
CA VAL A 178 -0.79 33.89 49.90
C VAL A 178 -1.27 35.30 50.25
N SER A 179 -2.21 35.86 49.46
CA SER A 179 -2.76 37.19 49.73
C SER A 179 -3.50 37.29 51.07
N CYS A 180 -4.04 36.19 51.57
CA CYS A 180 -4.76 36.13 52.84
C CYS A 180 -3.84 35.95 54.06
N LEU A 181 -2.57 35.59 53.87
CA LEU A 181 -1.65 35.23 54.96
C LEU A 181 -0.92 36.43 55.60
N ASN A 182 -1.22 37.67 55.20
CA ASN A 182 -0.55 38.89 55.68
C ASN A 182 0.99 38.77 55.70
N VAL A 183 1.56 38.10 54.70
CA VAL A 183 3.01 37.89 54.60
C VAL A 183 3.73 39.18 54.21
N PRO A 184 4.97 39.38 54.67
CA PRO A 184 5.82 40.52 54.28
C PRO A 184 5.86 40.72 52.75
N MET A 185 5.90 41.96 52.29
CA MET A 185 5.82 42.34 50.86
C MET A 185 6.81 41.57 49.99
N VAL A 186 8.04 41.37 50.48
CA VAL A 186 9.08 40.61 49.77
C VAL A 186 8.67 39.16 49.53
N ILE A 187 8.03 38.52 50.52
CA ILE A 187 7.55 37.13 50.42
C ILE A 187 6.35 37.05 49.47
N SER A 188 5.45 38.04 49.51
CA SER A 188 4.31 38.13 48.58
C SER A 188 4.78 38.23 47.13
N GLN A 189 5.78 39.08 46.86
CA GLN A 189 6.35 39.24 45.52
C GLN A 189 7.00 37.96 45.00
N VAL A 190 7.71 37.22 45.85
CA VAL A 190 8.30 35.92 45.48
C VAL A 190 7.22 34.88 45.23
N ALA A 191 6.19 34.83 46.08
CA ALA A 191 5.09 33.89 45.95
C ALA A 191 4.24 34.12 44.68
N GLU A 192 4.05 35.37 44.24
CA GLU A 192 3.38 35.66 42.97
C GLU A 192 4.12 35.11 41.74
N GLN A 193 5.43 34.90 41.84
CA GLN A 193 6.22 34.28 40.77
C GLN A 193 6.15 32.75 40.78
N ILE A 194 5.66 32.14 41.85
CA ILE A 194 5.55 30.67 41.96
C ILE A 194 4.25 30.22 41.28
N GLN A 195 4.40 29.56 40.14
CA GLN A 195 3.31 28.85 39.47
C GLN A 195 3.12 27.46 40.09
N LEU A 196 2.62 27.42 41.34
CA LEU A 196 2.54 26.18 42.11
C LEU A 196 1.71 25.09 41.41
N GLY A 197 0.63 25.46 40.71
CA GLY A 197 -0.17 24.53 39.90
C GLY A 197 0.65 23.87 38.80
N ASP A 198 1.46 24.64 38.08
CA ASP A 198 2.37 24.10 37.05
C ASP A 198 3.47 23.22 37.65
N VAL A 199 3.98 23.58 38.83
CA VAL A 199 4.99 22.79 39.56
C VAL A 199 4.40 21.45 40.01
N ILE A 200 3.22 21.44 40.62
CA ILE A 200 2.53 20.21 41.05
C ILE A 200 2.29 19.31 39.85
N LEU A 201 1.75 19.87 38.75
CA LEU A 201 1.53 19.10 37.53
C LEU A 201 2.83 18.57 36.93
N ARG A 202 3.93 19.31 37.02
CA ARG A 202 5.25 18.82 36.59
C ARG A 202 5.73 17.65 37.45
N ILE A 203 5.57 17.70 38.77
CA ILE A 203 5.96 16.64 39.70
C ILE A 203 5.20 15.34 39.41
N VAL A 204 3.90 15.42 39.14
CA VAL A 204 3.09 14.23 38.78
C VAL A 204 3.24 13.82 37.30
N GLY A 205 4.11 14.47 36.54
CA GLY A 205 4.35 14.17 35.12
C GLY A 205 3.21 14.58 34.19
N CYS A 206 2.36 15.53 34.58
CA CYS A 206 1.21 16.03 33.83
C CYS A 206 1.35 17.48 33.38
N SER A 207 2.58 18.02 33.29
CA SER A 207 2.78 19.40 32.83
C SER A 207 2.24 19.57 31.40
N PRO A 208 1.37 20.57 31.14
CA PRO A 208 0.80 20.80 29.81
C PRO A 208 1.82 20.88 28.66
N PRO A 209 2.93 21.64 28.74
CA PRO A 209 3.85 21.75 27.62
C PRO A 209 4.51 20.41 27.25
N ALA A 210 4.99 19.64 28.23
CA ALA A 210 5.59 18.32 27.98
C ALA A 210 4.58 17.31 27.43
N ARG A 211 3.32 17.38 27.92
CA ARG A 211 2.24 16.52 27.43
C ARG A 211 1.84 16.88 26.00
N ARG A 212 1.83 18.17 25.64
CA ARG A 212 1.52 18.63 24.29
C ARG A 212 2.50 18.07 23.26
N GLU A 213 3.80 18.23 23.51
CA GLU A 213 4.85 17.71 22.62
C GLU A 213 4.78 16.18 22.51
N SER A 214 4.63 15.49 23.65
CA SER A 214 4.47 14.04 23.67
C SER A 214 3.25 13.58 22.86
N TYR A 215 2.09 14.22 23.04
CA TYR A 215 0.87 13.87 22.30
C TYR A 215 0.98 14.21 20.81
N GLN A 216 1.63 15.33 20.44
CA GLN A 216 1.95 15.62 19.04
C GLN A 216 2.76 14.50 18.42
N GLN A 217 3.86 14.09 19.06
CA GLN A 217 4.72 13.05 18.53
C GLN A 217 4.01 11.70 18.43
N ILE A 218 3.19 11.34 19.44
CA ILE A 218 2.36 10.12 19.41
C ILE A 218 1.40 10.18 18.22
N MET A 219 0.70 11.31 18.03
CA MET A 219 -0.23 11.48 16.91
C MET A 219 0.46 11.39 15.55
N ILE A 220 1.62 12.02 15.39
CA ILE A 220 2.43 11.93 14.16
C ILE A 220 2.79 10.48 13.89
N ASN A 221 3.28 9.76 14.90
CA ASN A 221 3.67 8.36 14.76
C ASN A 221 2.48 7.44 14.42
N GLN A 222 1.32 7.67 15.04
CA GLN A 222 0.10 6.89 14.78
C GLN A 222 -0.41 7.12 13.35
N VAL A 223 -0.49 8.38 12.91
CA VAL A 223 -0.89 8.71 11.54
C VAL A 223 0.12 8.15 10.52
N ALA A 224 1.42 8.29 10.77
CA ALA A 224 2.45 7.70 9.91
C ALA A 224 2.34 6.16 9.84
N GLY A 225 2.04 5.51 10.97
CA GLY A 225 1.78 4.07 11.04
C GLY A 225 0.56 3.65 10.22
N LEU A 226 -0.53 4.43 10.27
CA LEU A 226 -1.69 4.21 9.41
C LEU A 226 -1.34 4.38 7.93
N LEU A 227 -0.65 5.47 7.56
CA LEU A 227 -0.21 5.69 6.19
C LEU A 227 0.62 4.52 5.66
N GLU A 228 1.52 3.97 6.48
CA GLU A 228 2.32 2.81 6.11
C GLU A 228 1.49 1.52 5.99
N SER A 229 0.47 1.36 6.83
CA SER A 229 -0.51 0.27 6.72
C SER A 229 -1.32 0.36 5.43
N THR A 230 -1.90 1.53 5.15
CA THR A 230 -2.64 1.84 3.93
C THR A 230 -1.77 1.66 2.69
N ARG A 231 -0.52 2.14 2.71
CA ARG A 231 0.45 1.96 1.62
C ARG A 231 0.66 0.49 1.30
N ARG A 232 0.91 -0.34 2.32
CA ARG A 232 1.13 -1.79 2.14
C ARG A 232 -0.10 -2.47 1.56
N LYS A 233 -1.29 -2.10 2.03
CA LYS A 233 -2.56 -2.62 1.50
C LYS A 233 -2.74 -2.23 0.03
N LEU A 234 -2.63 -0.94 -0.29
CA LEU A 234 -2.76 -0.44 -1.66
C LEU A 234 -1.76 -1.09 -2.62
N VAL A 235 -0.49 -1.23 -2.22
CA VAL A 235 0.53 -1.94 -3.00
C VAL A 235 0.10 -3.38 -3.26
N THR A 236 -0.38 -4.09 -2.24
CA THR A 236 -0.77 -5.49 -2.35
C THR A 236 -1.95 -5.64 -3.31
N ASP A 237 -3.01 -4.86 -3.11
CA ASP A 237 -4.24 -4.92 -3.89
C ASP A 237 -3.99 -4.51 -5.35
N THR A 238 -3.20 -3.46 -5.58
CA THR A 238 -2.85 -3.00 -6.94
C THR A 238 -1.98 -4.02 -7.66
N CYS A 239 -0.97 -4.59 -7.00
CA CYS A 239 -0.09 -5.62 -7.58
C CYS A 239 -0.84 -6.91 -7.91
N LEU A 240 -1.73 -7.37 -7.02
CA LEU A 240 -2.56 -8.55 -7.25
C LEU A 240 -3.53 -8.32 -8.42
N THR A 241 -4.15 -7.15 -8.47
CA THR A 241 -5.04 -6.77 -9.57
C THR A 241 -4.29 -6.72 -10.89
N ALA A 242 -3.13 -6.06 -10.94
CA ALA A 242 -2.30 -5.99 -12.13
C ALA A 242 -1.88 -7.38 -12.62
N ALA A 243 -1.39 -8.24 -11.73
CA ALA A 243 -1.01 -9.61 -12.07
C ALA A 243 -2.20 -10.40 -12.62
N LYS A 244 -3.35 -10.36 -11.93
CA LYS A 244 -4.58 -11.03 -12.36
C LYS A 244 -4.97 -10.62 -13.78
N ARG A 245 -4.93 -9.32 -14.09
CA ARG A 245 -5.28 -8.81 -15.42
C ARG A 245 -4.29 -9.24 -16.50
N ILE A 246 -2.99 -9.22 -16.20
CA ILE A 246 -1.96 -9.69 -17.15
C ILE A 246 -2.14 -11.18 -17.44
N TYR A 247 -2.45 -12.01 -16.43
CA TYR A 247 -2.74 -13.43 -16.64
C TYR A 247 -4.06 -13.70 -17.36
N GLU A 248 -5.11 -12.92 -17.10
CA GLU A 248 -6.37 -13.00 -17.86
C GLU A 248 -6.14 -12.70 -19.36
N LEU A 249 -5.30 -11.71 -19.67
CA LEU A 249 -4.90 -11.40 -21.03
C LEU A 249 -4.04 -12.51 -21.65
N TYR A 250 -3.13 -13.10 -20.87
CA TYR A 250 -2.35 -14.27 -21.31
C TYR A 250 -3.25 -15.43 -21.74
N ASP A 251 -4.24 -15.79 -20.91
CA ASP A 251 -5.19 -16.85 -21.20
C ASP A 251 -6.05 -16.53 -22.43
N LEU A 252 -6.51 -15.28 -22.56
CA LEU A 252 -7.31 -14.83 -23.71
C LEU A 252 -6.51 -14.94 -25.02
N VAL A 253 -5.26 -14.46 -25.02
CA VAL A 253 -4.36 -14.54 -26.18
C VAL A 253 -4.02 -15.99 -26.49
N GLY A 254 -3.86 -16.83 -25.47
CA GLY A 254 -3.72 -18.28 -25.64
C GLY A 254 -4.89 -18.91 -26.37
N LYS A 255 -6.12 -18.63 -25.94
CA LYS A 255 -7.37 -19.11 -26.56
C LYS A 255 -7.53 -18.62 -28.01
N LEU A 256 -7.33 -17.33 -28.26
CA LEU A 256 -7.44 -16.74 -29.60
C LEU A 256 -6.44 -17.34 -30.60
N ASN A 257 -5.20 -17.60 -30.15
CA ASN A 257 -4.20 -18.26 -30.97
C ASN A 257 -4.57 -19.73 -31.25
N HIS A 258 -5.12 -20.43 -30.27
CA HIS A 258 -5.60 -21.80 -30.46
C HIS A 258 -6.73 -21.87 -31.49
N GLU A 259 -7.75 -21.01 -31.35
CA GLU A 259 -8.88 -20.94 -32.29
C GLU A 259 -8.43 -20.59 -33.71
N LYS A 260 -7.54 -19.61 -33.87
CA LYS A 260 -6.98 -19.22 -35.17
C LYS A 260 -6.21 -20.38 -35.82
N ASN A 261 -5.44 -21.12 -35.05
CA ASN A 261 -4.70 -22.29 -35.54
C ASN A 261 -5.66 -23.43 -35.95
N VAL A 262 -6.72 -23.68 -35.19
CA VAL A 262 -7.77 -24.67 -35.53
C VAL A 262 -8.51 -24.27 -36.81
N LEU A 263 -8.84 -22.98 -36.98
CA LEU A 263 -9.47 -22.46 -38.20
C LEU A 263 -8.57 -22.61 -39.42
N GLN A 264 -7.28 -22.31 -39.30
CA GLN A 264 -6.31 -22.50 -40.38
C GLN A 264 -6.15 -23.98 -40.75
N LEU A 265 -6.18 -24.88 -39.78
CA LEU A 265 -6.17 -26.33 -40.01
C LEU A 265 -7.43 -26.80 -40.72
N LYS A 266 -8.63 -26.35 -40.31
CA LYS A 266 -9.89 -26.63 -41.01
C LYS A 266 -9.86 -26.14 -42.46
N ASN A 267 -9.39 -24.92 -42.69
CA ASN A 267 -9.31 -24.34 -44.03
C ASN A 267 -8.32 -25.11 -44.93
N LYS A 268 -7.19 -25.57 -44.38
CA LYS A 268 -6.24 -26.42 -45.12
C LYS A 268 -6.83 -27.80 -45.43
N LEU A 269 -7.56 -28.41 -44.51
CA LEU A 269 -8.26 -29.68 -44.71
C LEU A 269 -9.34 -29.59 -45.80
N HIS A 270 -10.14 -28.52 -45.82
CA HIS A 270 -11.11 -28.26 -46.88
C HIS A 270 -10.44 -28.02 -48.24
N ALA A 271 -9.30 -27.30 -48.28
CA ALA A 271 -8.54 -27.11 -49.51
C ALA A 271 -7.95 -28.42 -50.07
N THR A 272 -7.55 -29.37 -49.21
CA THR A 272 -7.07 -30.69 -49.64
C THR A 272 -8.18 -31.67 -50.02
N GLY A 273 -9.39 -31.52 -49.48
CA GLY A 273 -10.54 -32.37 -49.81
C GLY A 273 -11.20 -32.07 -51.16
N SER A 274 -10.93 -30.90 -51.75
CA SER A 274 -11.52 -30.48 -53.03
C SER A 274 -10.75 -30.94 -54.28
N ASN A 275 -9.59 -31.60 -54.13
CA ASN A 275 -8.73 -32.03 -55.25
C ASN A 275 -8.82 -33.54 -55.60
N HIS A 276 -9.80 -34.25 -55.05
CA HIS A 276 -10.10 -35.64 -55.46
C HIS A 276 -11.53 -35.74 -56.01
N ALA A 277 -11.72 -35.20 -57.22
CA ALA A 277 -12.75 -35.71 -58.12
C ALA A 277 -12.23 -37.01 -58.75
N PRO A 278 -12.96 -38.13 -58.69
CA PRO A 278 -12.52 -39.39 -59.28
C PRO A 278 -12.56 -39.27 -60.81
N SER A 279 -11.40 -39.42 -61.47
CA SER A 279 -11.35 -39.53 -62.92
C SER A 279 -12.01 -40.85 -63.33
N HIS A 280 -13.19 -40.78 -63.93
CA HIS A 280 -13.80 -41.91 -64.62
C HIS A 280 -12.88 -42.37 -65.75
N ARG A 281 -12.23 -43.52 -65.56
CA ARG A 281 -11.47 -44.23 -66.58
C ARG A 281 -12.48 -44.89 -67.53
N LYS A 282 -12.62 -44.35 -68.75
CA LYS A 282 -13.27 -45.07 -69.85
C LYS A 282 -12.39 -46.27 -70.22
N VAL A 283 -12.95 -47.47 -70.13
CA VAL A 283 -12.40 -48.67 -70.75
C VAL A 283 -13.11 -48.81 -72.11
N VAL A 284 -12.33 -48.80 -73.18
CA VAL A 284 -12.71 -49.26 -74.53
C VAL A 284 -12.32 -50.73 -74.61
#